data_AF-A0A1V5GUS9-F1
#
_entry.id   AF-A0A1V5GUS9-F1
#
_cell.length_a   1.000
_cell.length_b   1.000
_cell.length_c   1.000
_cell.angle_alpha   90.00
_cell.angle_beta   90.00
_cell.angle_gamma   90.00
#
_symmetry.space_group_name_H-M   'P 1'
#
loop_
_entity.id
_entity.type
_entity.pdbx_description
1 polymer ?
#
loop_
_entity_poly.entity_id
_entity_poly.type
_entity_poly.pdbx_seq_one_letter_code
_entity_poly.pdbx_strand_id
1 'polypeptide(L)'
;MLKEGANVLLLDEPTNDLDVNTMRALEEALENFAGCAVVISHDRWFLDRIATHILAFEGDSRVVWFEGNYSDYEADRKKRLGKAADTPHRIKYRHLTRG
;
A
#
# COMPACT_ATOMS: atom_id res chain seq x y z
N MET A 1 11.64 3.30 18.63
CA MET A 1 10.73 2.14 18.55
C MET A 1 11.24 1.03 17.62
N LEU A 2 12.56 0.82 17.52
CA LEU A 2 13.19 -0.27 16.73
C LEU A 2 14.04 -1.21 17.62
N LYS A 3 13.84 -1.16 18.94
CA LYS A 3 14.69 -1.88 19.94
C LYS A 3 14.12 -3.20 20.44
N GLU A 4 12.87 -3.52 20.14
CA GLU A 4 12.28 -4.83 20.39
C GLU A 4 11.95 -5.43 19.03
N GLY A 5 12.34 -6.68 18.78
CA GLY A 5 12.15 -7.35 17.50
C GLY A 5 10.67 -7.36 17.12
N ALA A 6 10.25 -6.39 16.32
CA ALA A 6 8.90 -6.34 15.78
C ALA A 6 8.83 -7.36 14.66
N ASN A 7 7.88 -8.29 14.73
CA ASN A 7 7.60 -9.21 13.62
C ASN A 7 6.73 -8.55 12.55
N VAL A 8 6.09 -7.42 12.88
CA VAL A 8 5.20 -6.67 12.00
C VAL A 8 5.53 -5.19 12.05
N LEU A 9 5.80 -4.59 10.90
CA LEU A 9 5.96 -3.15 10.71
C LEU A 9 4.67 -2.57 10.13
N LEU A 10 4.19 -1.46 10.71
CA LEU A 10 3.08 -0.69 10.17
C LEU A 10 3.63 0.69 9.77
N LEU A 11 3.61 1.00 8.48
CA LEU A 11 4.12 2.24 7.93
C LEU A 11 2.98 3.00 7.24
N ASP A 12 2.70 4.22 7.70
CA ASP A 12 1.68 5.09 7.12
C ASP A 12 2.34 6.25 6.38
N GLU A 13 2.21 6.27 5.06
CA GLU A 13 2.84 7.20 4.12
C GLU A 13 4.35 7.40 4.34
N PRO A 14 5.17 6.32 4.39
CA PRO A 14 6.60 6.43 4.67
C PRO A 14 7.39 7.10 3.56
N THR A 15 6.81 7.27 2.36
CA THR A 15 7.42 7.96 1.22
C THR A 15 7.38 9.48 1.36
N ASN A 16 6.60 10.03 2.29
CA ASN A 16 6.52 11.47 2.48
C ASN A 16 7.81 12.01 3.08
N ASP A 17 8.29 13.14 2.56
CA ASP A 17 9.50 13.85 3.01
C ASP A 17 10.83 13.05 2.93
N LEU A 18 10.85 11.90 2.25
CA LEU A 18 12.09 11.14 2.01
C LEU A 18 12.77 11.56 0.71
N ASP A 19 14.10 11.67 0.76
CA ASP A 19 14.90 11.77 -0.45
C ASP A 19 15.04 10.41 -1.16
N VAL A 20 15.48 10.43 -2.42
CA VAL A 20 15.60 9.22 -3.25
C VAL A 20 16.52 8.16 -2.61
N ASN A 21 17.57 8.60 -1.92
CA ASN A 21 18.53 7.70 -1.28
C ASN A 21 17.91 7.00 -0.07
N THR A 22 17.15 7.73 0.74
CA THR A 22 16.47 7.19 1.91
C THR A 22 15.33 6.27 1.50
N MET A 23 14.61 6.59 0.41
CA MET A 23 13.62 5.67 -0.15
C MET A 23 14.25 4.34 -0.57
N ARG A 24 15.40 4.36 -1.26
CA ARG A 24 16.11 3.12 -1.64
C ARG A 24 16.57 2.32 -0.43
N ALA A 25 17.09 3.01 0.60
CA ALA A 25 17.47 2.34 1.85
C ALA A 25 16.27 1.71 2.56
N LEU A 26 15.10 2.35 2.51
CA LEU A 26 13.86 1.80 3.04
C LEU A 26 13.37 0.59 2.23
N GLU A 27 13.41 0.66 0.89
CA GLU A 27 13.10 -0.47 0.00
C GLU A 27 13.97 -1.68 0.36
N GLU A 28 15.29 -1.50 0.42
CA GLU A 28 16.25 -2.57 0.74
C GLU A 28 16.05 -3.11 2.17
N ALA A 29 15.75 -2.24 3.14
CA ALA A 29 15.47 -2.67 4.50
C ALA A 29 14.19 -3.50 4.58
N LEU A 30 13.14 -3.16 3.82
CA LEU A 30 11.87 -3.89 3.77
C LEU A 30 12.02 -5.23 3.04
N GLU A 31 12.77 -5.28 1.94
CA GLU A 31 13.06 -6.53 1.21
C GLU A 31 13.83 -7.54 2.08
N ASN A 32 14.77 -7.06 2.90
CA ASN A 32 15.58 -7.90 3.79
C ASN A 32 14.94 -8.13 5.16
N PHE A 33 13.76 -7.57 5.42
CA PHE A 33 13.10 -7.71 6.70
C PHE A 33 12.47 -9.10 6.82
N ALA A 34 12.90 -9.89 7.80
CA ALA A 34 12.40 -11.25 8.04
C ALA A 34 10.95 -11.30 8.60
N GLY A 35 10.32 -10.15 8.83
CA GLY A 35 8.95 -10.04 9.31
C GLY A 35 7.96 -9.65 8.20
N CYS A 36 6.78 -9.23 8.62
CA CYS A 36 5.76 -8.70 7.72
C CYS A 36 5.73 -7.17 7.79
N ALA A 37 5.54 -6.50 6.66
CA ALA A 37 5.33 -5.06 6.62
C ALA A 37 3.98 -4.75 5.98
N VAL A 38 3.18 -3.94 6.66
CA VAL A 38 1.98 -3.32 6.12
C VAL A 38 2.32 -1.87 5.84
N VAL A 39 2.28 -1.50 4.57
CA VAL A 39 2.65 -0.16 4.13
C VAL A 39 1.49 0.50 3.41
N ILE A 40 1.13 1.70 3.86
CA ILE A 40 0.17 2.57 3.20
C ILE A 40 0.99 3.63 2.47
N SER A 41 0.84 3.71 1.16
CA SER A 41 1.51 4.73 0.35
C SER A 41 0.67 5.06 -0.89
N HIS A 42 0.74 6.30 -1.33
CA HIS A 42 0.21 6.72 -2.63
C HIS A 42 1.24 6.63 -3.78
N ASP A 43 2.49 6.25 -3.52
CA ASP A 43 3.52 6.06 -4.54
C ASP A 43 3.41 4.68 -5.21
N ARG A 44 2.96 4.69 -6.46
CA ARG A 44 2.77 3.46 -7.26
C ARG A 44 4.09 2.74 -7.53
N TRP A 45 5.18 3.46 -7.75
CA TRP A 45 6.48 2.85 -8.06
C TRP A 45 7.06 2.17 -6.82
N PHE A 46 6.92 2.79 -5.66
CA PHE A 46 7.32 2.19 -4.40
C PHE A 46 6.53 0.91 -4.12
N LEU A 47 5.20 0.98 -4.19
CA LEU A 47 4.34 -0.19 -4.02
C LEU A 47 4.65 -1.30 -5.01
N ASP A 48 4.93 -0.96 -6.27
CA ASP A 48 5.25 -1.97 -7.30
C ASP A 48 6.54 -2.76 -6.99
N ARG A 49 7.48 -2.12 -6.30
CA ARG A 49 8.80 -2.70 -5.98
C ARG A 49 8.78 -3.54 -4.70
N ILE A 50 8.05 -3.12 -3.67
CA ILE A 50 8.07 -3.78 -2.36
C ILE A 50 6.86 -4.69 -2.08
N ALA A 51 5.73 -4.47 -2.76
CA ALA A 51 4.50 -5.16 -2.41
C ALA A 51 4.45 -6.57 -3.00
N THR A 52 4.23 -7.55 -2.13
CA THR A 52 3.86 -8.92 -2.52
C THR A 52 2.35 -9.10 -2.60
N HIS A 53 1.60 -8.23 -1.93
CA HIS A 53 0.15 -8.23 -1.87
C HIS A 53 -0.38 -6.80 -1.84
N ILE A 54 -1.53 -6.58 -2.46
CA ILE A 54 -2.25 -5.31 -2.44
C ILE A 54 -3.56 -5.49 -1.67
N LEU A 55 -3.76 -4.64 -0.66
CA LEU A 55 -5.02 -4.50 0.04
C LEU A 55 -5.70 -3.22 -0.49
N ALA A 56 -6.66 -3.39 -1.40
CA ALA A 56 -7.29 -2.28 -2.09
C ALA A 56 -8.70 -1.98 -1.57
N PHE A 57 -8.96 -0.70 -1.33
CA PHE A 57 -10.28 -0.19 -0.96
C PHE A 57 -10.99 0.29 -2.22
N GLU A 58 -11.95 -0.49 -2.73
CA GLU A 58 -12.62 -0.21 -4.02
C GLU A 58 -13.96 0.56 -3.87
N GLY A 59 -14.22 1.15 -2.71
CA GLY A 59 -15.52 1.78 -2.41
C GLY A 59 -16.53 0.79 -1.83
N ASP A 60 -17.74 1.27 -1.48
CA ASP A 60 -18.82 0.48 -0.86
C ASP A 60 -18.39 -0.39 0.33
N SER A 61 -17.40 0.09 1.11
CA SER A 61 -16.79 -0.66 2.23
C SER A 61 -16.22 -2.02 1.83
N ARG A 62 -15.88 -2.20 0.55
CA ARG A 62 -15.27 -3.41 0.01
C ARG A 62 -13.75 -3.28 0.02
N VAL A 63 -13.11 -4.26 0.65
CA VAL A 63 -11.66 -4.46 0.62
C VAL A 63 -11.38 -5.67 -0.25
N VAL A 64 -10.48 -5.51 -1.22
CA VAL A 64 -9.99 -6.57 -2.08
C VAL A 64 -8.56 -6.91 -1.68
N TRP A 65 -8.32 -8.19 -1.41
CA TRP A 65 -6.99 -8.74 -1.23
C TRP A 65 -6.53 -9.29 -2.58
N PHE A 66 -5.38 -8.83 -3.04
CA PHE A 66 -4.77 -9.24 -4.30
C PHE A 66 -3.33 -9.70 -4.05
N GLU A 67 -2.96 -10.86 -4.60
CA GLU A 67 -1.60 -11.38 -4.55
C GLU A 67 -0.85 -10.93 -5.81
N GLY A 68 0.25 -10.20 -5.60
CA GLY A 68 0.99 -9.50 -6.64
C GLY A 68 1.22 -8.04 -6.27
N ASN A 69 1.93 -7.34 -7.16
CA ASN A 69 2.31 -5.95 -6.96
C ASN A 69 1.20 -4.98 -7.41
N TYR A 70 1.49 -3.68 -7.37
CA TYR A 70 0.52 -2.65 -7.78
C TYR A 70 0.14 -2.76 -9.25
N SER A 71 1.09 -2.99 -10.15
CA SER A 71 0.82 -3.09 -11.60
C SER A 71 -0.07 -4.28 -11.94
N ASP A 72 0.17 -5.43 -11.30
CA ASP A 72 -0.64 -6.63 -11.46
C ASP A 72 -2.08 -6.38 -10.97
N TYR A 73 -2.22 -5.73 -9.81
CA TYR A 73 -3.52 -5.33 -9.28
C TYR A 73 -4.24 -4.35 -10.21
N GLU A 74 -3.53 -3.35 -10.76
CA GLU A 74 -4.13 -2.38 -11.68
C GLU A 74 -4.65 -3.08 -12.95
N ALA A 75 -3.91 -4.05 -13.48
CA ALA A 75 -4.31 -4.84 -14.63
C ALA A 75 -5.54 -5.71 -14.33
N ASP A 76 -5.58 -6.38 -13.17
CA ASP A 76 -6.75 -7.14 -12.73
C ASP A 76 -7.97 -6.24 -12.54
N ARG A 77 -7.81 -5.12 -11.83
CA ARG A 77 -8.86 -4.14 -11.61
C ARG A 77 -9.47 -3.62 -12.92
N LYS A 78 -8.63 -3.31 -13.92
CA LYS A 78 -9.08 -2.91 -15.26
C LYS A 78 -9.88 -4.01 -15.95
N LYS A 79 -9.45 -5.28 -15.83
CA LYS A 79 -10.20 -6.43 -16.38
C LYS A 79 -11.55 -6.62 -15.70
N ARG A 80 -11.62 -6.50 -14.37
CA ARG A 80 -12.85 -6.73 -13.58
C ARG A 80 -13.86 -5.60 -13.73
N LEU A 81 -13.42 -4.34 -13.71
CA LEU A 81 -14.29 -3.16 -13.65
C LEU A 81 -14.48 -2.45 -15.00
N GLY A 82 -13.65 -2.76 -16.01
CA GLY A 82 -13.73 -2.12 -17.32
C GLY A 82 -13.70 -0.59 -17.23
N LYS A 83 -14.67 0.09 -17.86
CA LYS A 83 -14.77 1.57 -17.86
C LYS A 83 -15.04 2.19 -16.48
N ALA A 84 -15.51 1.42 -15.50
CA ALA A 84 -15.72 1.90 -14.14
C ALA A 84 -14.39 2.05 -13.36
N ALA A 85 -13.29 1.43 -13.82
CA ALA A 85 -11.97 1.54 -13.19
C ALA A 85 -11.39 2.96 -13.24
N ASP A 86 -11.69 3.72 -14.31
CA ASP A 86 -11.17 5.07 -14.58
C ASP A 86 -11.99 6.18 -13.92
N THR A 87 -13.09 5.84 -13.22
CA THR A 87 -13.89 6.85 -12.51
C THR A 87 -13.39 6.95 -11.07
N PRO A 88 -12.57 7.95 -10.70
CA PRO A 88 -12.12 8.12 -9.32
C PRO A 88 -13.34 8.43 -8.45
N HIS A 89 -13.81 7.42 -7.71
CA HIS A 89 -14.81 7.62 -6.69
C HIS A 89 -14.07 8.18 -5.47
N ARG A 90 -14.32 9.45 -5.15
CA ARG A 90 -13.79 10.06 -3.94
C ARG A 90 -14.42 9.37 -2.74
N ILE A 91 -13.72 8.37 -2.18
CA ILE A 91 -14.13 7.68 -0.96
C ILE A 91 -14.13 8.74 0.16
N LYS A 92 -15.33 9.19 0.55
CA LYS A 92 -15.48 10.04 1.74
C LYS A 92 -15.33 9.13 2.96
N TYR A 93 -14.11 9.00 3.48
CA TYR A 93 -13.90 8.37 4.77
C TYR A 93 -14.68 9.14 5.84
N ARG A 94 -15.56 8.45 6.56
CA ARG A 94 -16.27 9.01 7.71
C ARG A 94 -15.21 9.18 8.80
N HIS A 95 -14.97 10.42 9.26
CA HIS A 95 -14.07 10.65 10.39
C HIS A 95 -14.49 9.77 11.56
N LEU A 96 -13.59 8.89 12.01
CA LEU A 96 -13.77 8.13 13.24
C LEU A 96 -13.71 9.12 14.41
N THR A 97 -14.86 9.65 14.81
CA THR A 97 -14.98 10.36 16.09
C THR A 97 -14.81 9.36 17.21
N ARG A 98 -13.73 9.51 18.00
CA ARG A 98 -13.59 8.88 19.31
C ARG A 98 -14.77 9.31 20.19
N GLY A 99 -15.61 8.35 20.57
CA GLY A 99 -16.53 8.46 21.70
C GLY A 99 -15.89 7.92 22.96
#